data_AF-A0A7C9LJP7-F1
#
_entry.id   AF-A0A7C9LJP7-F1
#
_cell.length_a   1.000
_cell.length_b   1.000
_cell.length_c   1.000
_cell.angle_alpha   90.00
_cell.angle_beta   90.00
_cell.angle_gamma   90.00
#
_symmetry.space_group_name_H-M   'P 1'
#
loop_
_entity.id
_entity.type
_entity.pdbx_description
1 polymer ?
#
loop_
_entity_poly.entity_id
_entity_poly.type
_entity_poly.pdbx_seq_one_letter_code
_entity_poly.pdbx_strand_id
1 'polypeptide(L)'
;MRRRRKKNSGLRWTLALVVVGALGYVGFQYWKGNLPIKPPGHETAAPVVTTAVAQPVPLPPPVPATMSAAAAHTATFMDEAEARDAAARAAREQTLKVQQKLRQDARARAQAAERPAENERCINGQRMKRVDNGWVQAGGDC
;
A
#
# COMPACT_ATOMS: atom_id res chain seq x y z
N MET A 1 16.46 -32.50 -28.45
CA MET A 1 15.39 -32.65 -27.44
C MET A 1 15.22 -31.37 -26.62
N ARG A 2 14.20 -30.52 -26.88
CA ARG A 2 13.90 -29.32 -26.06
C ARG A 2 12.38 -29.11 -25.94
N ARG A 3 11.73 -29.82 -25.03
CA ARG A 3 10.31 -29.59 -24.67
C ARG A 3 10.06 -29.82 -23.18
N ARG A 4 10.67 -29.02 -22.28
CA ARG A 4 10.35 -29.08 -20.83
C ARG A 4 10.48 -27.71 -20.11
N ARG A 5 9.98 -26.61 -20.69
CA ARG A 5 9.94 -25.29 -20.01
C ARG A 5 8.57 -24.58 -20.05
N LYS A 6 7.48 -25.28 -20.33
CA LYS A 6 6.12 -24.69 -20.40
C LYS A 6 5.22 -24.97 -19.20
N LYS A 7 5.61 -25.87 -18.28
CA LYS A 7 4.71 -26.33 -17.20
C LYS A 7 4.60 -25.34 -16.02
N ASN A 8 5.63 -24.55 -15.74
CA ASN A 8 5.64 -23.67 -14.56
C ASN A 8 5.04 -22.28 -14.80
N SER A 9 4.81 -21.86 -16.05
CA SER A 9 4.18 -20.55 -16.32
C SER A 9 2.68 -20.59 -16.07
N GLY A 10 2.02 -21.70 -16.40
CA GLY A 10 0.58 -21.88 -16.18
C GLY A 10 0.22 -21.90 -14.69
N LEU A 11 1.01 -22.60 -13.87
CA LEU A 11 0.79 -22.68 -12.43
C LEU A 11 0.98 -21.32 -11.72
N ARG A 12 1.91 -20.48 -12.17
CA ARG A 12 2.11 -19.14 -11.61
C ARG A 12 0.96 -18.19 -11.97
N TRP A 13 0.39 -18.35 -13.16
CA TRP A 13 -0.75 -17.56 -13.61
C TRP A 13 -2.03 -17.94 -12.86
N THR A 14 -2.30 -19.23 -12.65
CA THR A 14 -3.45 -19.66 -11.85
C THR A 14 -3.35 -19.20 -10.40
N LEU A 15 -2.16 -19.28 -9.79
CA LEU A 15 -1.95 -18.79 -8.42
C LEU A 15 -2.18 -17.27 -8.32
N ALA A 16 -1.72 -16.50 -9.30
CA ALA A 16 -1.96 -15.06 -9.35
C ALA A 16 -3.46 -14.73 -9.45
N LEU A 17 -4.21 -15.44 -10.31
CA LEU A 17 -5.66 -15.24 -10.45
C LEU A 17 -6.42 -15.59 -9.17
N VAL A 18 -6.04 -16.68 -8.49
CA VAL A 18 -6.67 -17.08 -7.22
C VAL A 18 -6.43 -16.02 -6.14
N VAL A 19 -5.21 -15.50 -6.02
CA VAL A 19 -4.89 -14.45 -5.03
C VAL A 19 -5.67 -13.16 -5.30
N VAL A 20 -5.73 -12.73 -6.56
CA VAL A 20 -6.49 -11.52 -6.95
C VAL A 20 -7.99 -11.71 -6.70
N GLY A 21 -8.54 -12.88 -7.04
CA GLY A 21 -9.94 -13.21 -6.78
C GLY A 21 -10.27 -13.25 -5.29
N ALA A 22 -9.40 -13.84 -4.46
CA ALA A 22 -9.57 -13.90 -3.01
C ALA A 22 -9.56 -12.50 -2.38
N LEU A 23 -8.62 -11.65 -2.77
CA LEU A 23 -8.54 -10.27 -2.28
C LEU A 23 -9.76 -9.44 -2.70
N GLY A 24 -10.20 -9.57 -3.95
CA GLY A 24 -11.42 -8.93 -4.44
C GLY A 24 -12.68 -9.39 -3.70
N TYR A 25 -12.79 -10.68 -3.41
CA TYR A 25 -13.91 -11.26 -2.67
C TYR A 25 -13.96 -10.77 -1.22
N VAL A 26 -12.82 -10.74 -0.52
CA VAL A 26 -12.73 -10.21 0.85
C VAL A 26 -13.09 -8.72 0.88
N GLY A 27 -12.57 -7.91 -0.06
CA GLY A 27 -12.93 -6.49 -0.17
C GLY A 27 -14.41 -6.27 -0.46
N PHE A 28 -15.02 -7.12 -1.30
CA PHE A 28 -16.45 -7.07 -1.58
C PHE A 28 -17.32 -7.47 -0.39
N GLN A 29 -16.91 -8.48 0.38
CA GLN A 29 -17.61 -8.88 1.62
C GLN A 29 -17.47 -7.85 2.74
N TYR A 30 -16.33 -7.16 2.81
CA TYR A 30 -16.13 -6.00 3.69
C TYR A 30 -17.10 -4.87 3.33
N TRP A 31 -17.22 -4.54 2.04
CA TRP A 31 -18.15 -3.52 1.58
C TRP A 31 -19.62 -3.87 1.82
N LYS A 32 -19.98 -5.15 1.72
CA LYS A 32 -21.33 -5.64 2.05
C LYS A 32 -21.62 -5.76 3.56
N GLY A 33 -20.65 -5.47 4.44
CA GLY A 33 -20.82 -5.57 5.89
C GLY A 33 -20.94 -7.00 6.41
N ASN A 34 -20.58 -8.01 5.61
CA ASN A 34 -20.72 -9.43 5.95
C ASN A 34 -19.49 -10.02 6.65
N LEU A 35 -18.46 -9.22 6.96
CA LEU A 35 -17.31 -9.69 7.72
C LEU A 35 -17.59 -9.54 9.22
N PRO A 36 -17.52 -10.64 10.01
CA PRO A 36 -17.69 -10.61 11.45
C PRO A 36 -16.41 -10.08 12.12
N ILE A 37 -16.05 -8.82 11.85
CA ILE A 37 -15.06 -8.11 12.66
C ILE A 37 -15.85 -7.44 13.76
N LYS A 38 -16.10 -8.18 14.84
CA LYS A 38 -16.61 -7.60 16.09
C LYS A 38 -15.55 -6.57 16.54
N PRO A 39 -15.84 -5.26 16.55
CA PRO A 39 -14.92 -4.33 17.21
C PRO A 39 -14.82 -4.78 18.68
N PRO A 40 -13.65 -4.70 19.34
CA PRO A 40 -13.52 -5.07 20.73
C PRO A 40 -14.51 -4.24 21.56
N GLY A 41 -15.64 -4.85 21.89
CA GLY A 41 -16.62 -4.28 22.79
C GLY A 41 -15.99 -4.20 24.15
N HIS A 42 -15.97 -2.99 24.72
CA HIS A 42 -15.73 -2.83 26.15
C HIS A 42 -16.74 -3.69 26.90
N GLU A 43 -16.23 -4.69 27.62
CA GLU A 43 -16.98 -5.39 28.65
C GLU A 43 -17.52 -4.35 29.62
N THR A 44 -18.84 -4.27 29.75
CA THR A 44 -19.46 -3.70 30.95
C THR A 44 -20.49 -4.70 31.42
N ALA A 45 -20.28 -5.11 32.67
CA ALA A 45 -20.87 -6.25 33.31
C ALA A 45 -22.40 -6.18 33.50
N ALA A 46 -22.92 -7.37 33.82
CA ALA A 46 -24.29 -7.79 34.03
C ALA A 46 -25.28 -6.82 34.75
N PRO A 47 -26.59 -7.01 34.52
CA PRO A 47 -27.66 -6.24 35.16
C PRO A 47 -27.96 -6.76 36.58
N VAL A 48 -28.12 -5.85 37.55
CA VAL A 48 -28.70 -6.17 38.86
C VAL A 48 -30.01 -5.38 39.03
N VAL A 49 -31.00 -6.11 39.53
CA VAL A 49 -32.43 -5.83 39.59
C VAL A 49 -32.80 -4.84 40.71
N THR A 50 -33.71 -3.94 40.34
CA THR A 50 -34.79 -3.23 41.06
C THR A 50 -34.88 -3.27 42.59
N THR A 51 -35.03 -2.09 43.22
CA THR A 51 -36.02 -1.84 44.28
C THR A 51 -36.40 -0.35 44.28
N ALA A 52 -37.70 -0.08 44.10
CA ALA A 52 -38.29 1.24 44.16
C ALA A 52 -38.65 1.59 45.61
N VAL A 53 -38.19 2.73 46.11
CA VAL A 53 -38.74 3.39 47.30
C VAL A 53 -39.04 4.84 46.92
N ALA A 54 -40.32 5.20 46.96
CA ALA A 54 -40.83 6.52 46.65
C ALA A 54 -40.53 7.50 47.79
N GLN A 55 -39.86 8.62 47.48
CA GLN A 55 -39.70 9.80 48.34
C GLN A 55 -39.54 11.08 47.48
N PRO A 56 -39.86 12.27 48.03
CA PRO A 56 -40.48 13.38 47.28
C PRO A 56 -39.51 14.16 46.39
N VAL A 57 -40.04 14.62 45.25
CA VAL A 57 -39.34 15.34 44.18
C VAL A 57 -38.72 16.66 44.68
N PRO A 58 -37.38 16.81 44.69
CA PRO A 58 -36.74 18.12 44.71
C PRO A 58 -36.72 18.70 43.29
N LEU A 59 -36.98 20.00 43.15
CA LEU A 59 -36.90 20.70 41.86
C LEU A 59 -35.53 20.46 41.19
N PRO A 60 -35.48 20.22 39.87
CA PRO A 60 -34.22 19.98 39.19
C PRO A 60 -33.32 21.24 39.25
N PRO A 61 -32.01 21.08 39.49
CA PRO A 61 -31.05 22.18 39.39
C PRO A 61 -31.01 22.70 37.94
N PRO A 62 -30.68 23.99 37.72
CA PRO A 62 -30.60 24.57 36.38
C PRO A 62 -29.61 23.77 35.53
N VAL A 63 -30.10 23.30 34.37
CA VAL A 63 -29.34 22.53 33.39
C VAL A 63 -28.16 23.38 32.92
N PRO A 64 -26.90 22.94 33.09
CA PRO A 64 -25.78 23.68 32.53
C PRO A 64 -25.90 23.68 31.00
N ALA A 65 -25.72 24.87 30.41
CA ALA A 65 -25.90 25.14 29.00
C ALA A 65 -25.20 24.08 28.12
N THR A 66 -25.97 23.41 27.27
CA THR A 66 -25.55 22.40 26.28
C THR A 66 -24.75 22.98 25.10
N MET A 67 -24.05 24.10 25.29
CA MET A 67 -23.27 24.75 24.24
C MET A 67 -21.84 24.19 24.06
N SER A 68 -21.36 23.30 24.93
CA SER A 68 -19.98 22.79 24.84
C SER A 68 -19.80 21.53 23.97
N ALA A 69 -20.83 20.71 23.78
CA ALA A 69 -20.72 19.45 23.04
C ALA A 69 -20.45 19.69 21.55
N ALA A 70 -21.16 20.62 20.92
CA ALA A 70 -20.98 20.93 19.49
C ALA A 70 -19.57 21.47 19.19
N ALA A 71 -19.03 22.35 20.04
CA ALA A 71 -17.67 22.90 19.90
C ALA A 71 -16.59 21.82 20.09
N ALA A 72 -16.77 20.94 21.08
CA ALA A 72 -15.88 19.80 21.31
C ALA A 72 -15.87 18.85 20.10
N HIS A 73 -17.04 18.51 19.55
CA HIS A 73 -17.13 17.67 18.34
C HIS A 73 -16.43 18.32 17.15
N THR A 74 -16.64 19.61 16.88
CA THR A 74 -15.97 20.29 15.76
C THR A 74 -14.45 20.32 15.90
N ALA A 75 -13.92 20.48 17.12
CA ALA A 75 -12.49 20.42 17.36
C ALA A 75 -11.93 19.03 17.05
N THR A 76 -12.60 17.97 17.55
CA THR A 76 -12.17 16.59 17.29
C THR A 76 -12.26 16.21 15.80
N PHE A 77 -13.28 16.69 15.07
CA PHE A 77 -13.39 16.46 13.63
C PHE A 77 -12.28 17.15 12.83
N MET A 78 -11.87 18.36 13.21
CA MET A 78 -10.76 19.06 12.54
C MET A 78 -9.42 18.40 12.83
N ASP A 79 -9.19 17.96 14.07
CA ASP A 79 -7.98 17.23 14.46
C ASP A 79 -7.84 15.90 13.69
N GLU A 80 -8.95 15.15 13.53
CA GLU A 80 -8.96 13.93 12.72
C GLU A 80 -8.74 14.19 11.23
N ALA A 81 -9.31 15.29 10.70
CA ALA A 81 -9.12 15.67 9.30
C ALA A 81 -7.66 16.02 9.02
N GLU A 82 -7.02 16.79 9.90
CA GLU A 82 -5.60 17.12 9.79
C GLU A 82 -4.71 15.88 9.91
N ALA A 83 -5.05 14.95 10.81
CA ALA A 83 -4.34 13.68 10.94
C ALA A 83 -4.45 12.81 9.66
N ARG A 84 -5.63 12.76 9.03
CA ARG A 84 -5.81 12.06 7.74
C ARG A 84 -5.04 12.72 6.61
N ASP A 85 -5.03 14.04 6.54
CA ASP A 85 -4.27 14.79 5.54
C ASP A 85 -2.76 14.67 5.73
N ALA A 86 -2.28 14.63 6.97
CA ALA A 86 -0.88 14.35 7.30
C ALA A 86 -0.49 12.92 6.88
N ALA A 87 -1.33 11.93 7.17
CA ALA A 87 -1.11 10.55 6.74
C ALA A 87 -1.11 10.39 5.20
N ALA A 88 -2.02 11.08 4.52
CA ALA A 88 -2.09 11.09 3.06
C ALA A 88 -0.85 11.73 2.42
N ARG A 89 -0.34 12.83 2.99
CA ARG A 89 0.92 13.46 2.56
C ARG A 89 2.11 12.51 2.75
N ALA A 90 2.23 11.90 3.92
CA ALA A 90 3.28 10.92 4.20
C ALA A 90 3.25 9.73 3.22
N ALA A 91 2.06 9.20 2.91
CA ALA A 91 1.91 8.13 1.92
C ALA A 91 2.32 8.58 0.51
N ARG A 92 1.96 9.79 0.09
CA ARG A 92 2.38 10.36 -1.21
C ARG A 92 3.89 10.52 -1.28
N GLU A 93 4.54 11.02 -0.24
CA GLU A 93 6.00 11.14 -0.22
C GLU A 93 6.71 9.80 -0.35
N GLN A 94 6.22 8.76 0.33
CA GLN A 94 6.77 7.41 0.21
C GLN A 94 6.65 6.88 -1.23
N THR A 95 5.48 7.05 -1.86
CA THR A 95 5.28 6.62 -3.26
C THR A 95 6.14 7.42 -4.23
N LEU A 96 6.31 8.72 -4.02
CA LEU A 96 7.20 9.56 -4.84
C LEU A 96 8.66 9.12 -4.72
N LYS A 97 9.14 8.81 -3.51
CA LYS A 97 10.50 8.30 -3.27
C LYS A 97 10.73 6.98 -4.02
N VAL A 98 9.77 6.05 -3.95
CA VAL A 98 9.85 4.78 -4.68
C VAL A 98 9.87 5.00 -6.18
N GLN A 99 8.99 5.85 -6.72
CA GLN A 99 8.97 6.16 -8.15
C GLN A 99 10.26 6.83 -8.63
N GLN A 100 10.81 7.76 -7.84
CA GLN A 100 12.10 8.38 -8.15
C GLN A 100 13.22 7.35 -8.19
N LYS A 101 13.27 6.45 -7.21
CA LYS A 101 14.25 5.36 -7.19
C LYS A 101 14.13 4.46 -8.41
N LEU A 102 12.92 4.04 -8.78
CA LEU A 102 12.68 3.23 -9.97
C LEU A 102 13.11 3.94 -11.27
N ARG A 103 12.88 5.25 -11.37
CA ARG A 103 13.35 6.05 -12.52
C ARG A 103 14.87 6.14 -12.56
N GLN A 104 15.52 6.32 -11.41
CA GLN A 104 16.99 6.34 -11.32
C GLN A 104 17.58 4.98 -11.69
N ASP A 105 17.02 3.88 -11.16
CA ASP A 105 17.46 2.52 -11.47
C ASP A 105 17.27 2.20 -12.95
N ALA A 106 16.16 2.60 -13.56
CA ALA A 106 15.93 2.43 -14.99
C ALA A 106 16.96 3.20 -15.84
N ARG A 107 17.27 4.45 -15.47
CA ARG A 107 18.31 5.25 -16.12
C ARG A 107 19.70 4.63 -15.95
N ALA A 108 20.04 4.18 -14.74
CA ALA A 108 21.32 3.53 -14.47
C ALA A 108 21.48 2.24 -15.29
N ARG A 109 20.41 1.45 -15.43
CA ARG A 109 20.42 0.24 -16.28
C ARG A 109 20.56 0.56 -17.76
N ALA A 110 19.88 1.60 -18.24
CA ALA A 110 20.02 2.05 -19.63
C ALA A 110 21.46 2.50 -19.92
N GLN A 111 22.03 3.32 -19.03
CA GLN A 111 23.42 3.78 -19.15
C GLN A 111 24.43 2.62 -19.02
N ALA A 112 24.16 1.62 -18.18
CA ALA A 112 25.00 0.43 -18.06
C ALA A 112 24.92 -0.46 -19.31
N ALA A 113 23.78 -0.49 -20.00
CA ALA A 113 23.64 -1.21 -21.27
C ALA A 113 24.33 -0.48 -22.44
N GLU A 114 24.30 0.86 -22.43
CA GLU A 114 24.95 1.71 -23.43
C GLU A 114 26.46 1.82 -23.24
N ARG A 115 26.97 1.78 -21.99
CA ARG A 115 28.41 1.83 -21.74
C ARG A 115 29.05 0.55 -22.27
N PRO A 116 29.87 0.62 -23.33
CA PRO A 116 30.64 -0.52 -23.75
C PRO A 116 31.62 -0.90 -22.63
N ALA A 117 31.93 -2.18 -22.50
CA ALA A 117 32.98 -2.62 -21.58
C ALA A 117 34.30 -1.92 -21.93
N GLU A 118 35.24 -1.82 -20.99
CA GLU A 118 36.52 -1.10 -21.16
C GLU A 118 37.31 -1.52 -22.42
N ASN A 119 37.12 -2.76 -22.87
CA ASN A 119 37.73 -3.32 -24.06
C ASN A 119 36.75 -3.51 -25.22
N GLU A 120 35.58 -2.89 -25.20
CA GLU A 120 34.58 -2.95 -26.27
C GLU A 120 34.36 -1.57 -26.87
N ARG A 121 34.10 -1.51 -28.18
CA ARG A 121 33.68 -0.28 -28.86
C ARG A 121 32.71 -0.58 -30.00
N CYS A 122 31.85 0.37 -30.31
CA CYS A 122 31.01 0.29 -31.50
C CYS A 122 31.76 0.83 -32.71
N ILE A 123 31.85 0.02 -33.77
CA ILE A 123 32.33 0.45 -35.08
C ILE A 123 31.28 0.04 -36.10
N ASN A 124 30.74 0.99 -36.87
CA ASN A 124 29.74 0.71 -37.91
C ASN A 124 28.52 -0.10 -37.42
N GLY A 125 28.03 0.19 -36.22
CA GLY A 125 26.88 -0.50 -35.63
C GLY A 125 27.18 -1.90 -35.05
N GLN A 126 28.45 -2.30 -35.00
CA GLN A 126 28.87 -3.61 -34.50
C GLN A 126 29.75 -3.48 -33.27
N ARG A 127 29.47 -4.32 -32.27
CA ARG A 127 30.26 -4.39 -31.04
C ARG A 127 31.58 -5.13 -31.30
N MET A 128 32.70 -4.43 -31.14
CA MET A 128 34.06 -4.92 -31.35
C MET A 128 34.80 -4.99 -30.02
N LYS A 129 35.43 -6.12 -29.70
CA LYS A 129 36.23 -6.33 -28.49
C LYS A 129 37.73 -6.31 -28.83
N ARG A 130 38.51 -5.59 -28.02
CA ARG A 130 39.97 -5.52 -28.11
C ARG A 130 40.58 -6.80 -27.56
N VAL A 131 41.48 -7.39 -28.33
CA VAL A 131 42.30 -8.55 -27.98
C VAL A 131 43.75 -8.26 -28.35
N ASP A 132 44.69 -9.10 -27.91
CA ASP A 132 46.14 -8.83 -28.05
C ASP A 132 46.59 -8.61 -29.50
N ASN A 133 45.91 -9.21 -30.48
CA ASN A 133 46.23 -9.11 -31.91
C ASN A 133 45.29 -8.18 -32.71
N GLY A 134 44.42 -7.38 -32.06
CA GLY A 134 43.54 -6.43 -32.74
C GLY A 134 42.13 -6.34 -32.17
N TRP A 135 41.13 -6.20 -33.06
CA TRP A 135 39.71 -6.10 -32.69
C TRP A 135 38.93 -7.27 -33.29
N VAL A 136 38.13 -7.95 -32.48
CA VAL A 136 37.28 -9.08 -32.87
C VAL A 136 35.82 -8.75 -32.58
N GLN A 137 34.90 -9.19 -33.44
CA GLN A 137 33.47 -8.98 -33.25
C GLN A 137 32.98 -9.74 -32.00
N ALA A 138 32.43 -9.02 -31.03
CA ALA A 138 31.95 -9.60 -29.77
C ALA A 138 30.52 -10.19 -29.88
N GLY A 139 29.84 -9.91 -31.00
CA GLY A 139 28.45 -10.27 -31.26
C GLY A 139 27.47 -9.24 -30.70
N GLY A 140 26.36 -9.06 -31.42
CA GLY A 140 25.31 -8.10 -31.11
C GLY A 140 25.53 -6.72 -31.72
N ASP A 141 24.42 -6.05 -32.00
CA ASP A 141 24.39 -4.69 -32.50
C ASP A 141 24.59 -3.70 -31.35
N CYS A 142 25.18 -2.57 -31.70
CA CYS A 142 25.20 -1.37 -30.89
C CYS A 142 25.10 -0.16 -31.85
#